data_AF-A0A5C7GXZ8-F1
#
_entry.id   AF-A0A5C7GXZ8-F1
#
_cell.length_a   1.000
_cell.length_b   1.000
_cell.length_c   1.000
_cell.angle_alpha   90.00
_cell.angle_beta   90.00
_cell.angle_gamma   90.00
#
_symmetry.space_group_name_H-M   'P 1'
#
loop_
_entity.id
_entity.type
_entity.pdbx_description
1 polymer ?
#
loop_
_entity_poly.entity_id
_entity_poly.type
_entity_poly.pdbx_seq_one_letter_code
_entity_poly.pdbx_strand_id
1 'polypeptide(L)'
;MAKSSLIIICVFVFSVIFSSSSAFLVEDRNLKVSNFPSVHAKKLIRELNLFPKEEVNIIDGRDSPVLAATEKTIVEKRFKFPNLVESGGVSVEDLGHHAGYYKIANSHDARMFYFFFESRNSKKDPVVIWLTGGPGCSSELAMFYENGPFSIAKNLSLVWNEHGWDQASNLLYVDQPTGTGFSYSSDRRDIRHSEDGVSNDLYDFLQAFFKEHPQFAKNDFYITGESYAGHYIPAFASRVHRGNKAKEGIHINLKGFAIGNGLTDPAHQYKAYPDYALDMGLIKQSEHDRISKVIPLCETAIKLCGTDGTLSCMASYFVCNAIFSSIMAHAGDINYYDIRKKCEGSLCYDFSNMEKFLNQKPVRDAIGVGDLDFVSCSPTVYQAMLVDWMRNLEVGIPTLLEDGVKLLVYAGEYDLICNWLGNSRWVHAMEWSGQKEFVASPEVSFAVNGSDAGVHNAGHMVPMDQPKAALEMLRRWMQGSLAEEVPADSENLVAEM
;
A
#
# COMPACT_ATOMS: atom_id res chain seq x y z
N MET A 1 62.36 10.45 -52.31
CA MET A 1 61.22 10.02 -53.15
C MET A 1 60.12 9.61 -52.20
N ALA A 2 58.92 10.15 -52.40
CA ALA A 2 57.82 10.21 -51.43
C ALA A 2 56.52 9.69 -52.03
N LYS A 3 55.53 9.54 -51.13
CA LYS A 3 54.06 9.39 -51.28
C LYS A 3 53.55 7.95 -51.22
N SER A 4 52.78 7.52 -50.21
CA SER A 4 51.49 8.00 -49.62
C SER A 4 50.26 7.38 -50.30
N SER A 5 49.36 6.81 -49.48
CA SER A 5 47.90 6.99 -49.44
C SER A 5 47.27 5.75 -48.76
N LEU A 6 46.74 5.83 -47.53
CA LEU A 6 45.41 6.33 -47.12
C LEU A 6 44.26 5.51 -47.76
N ILE A 7 43.70 4.56 -47.01
CA ILE A 7 42.48 3.83 -47.35
C ILE A 7 41.31 4.48 -46.60
N ILE A 8 40.36 5.01 -47.38
CA ILE A 8 39.10 5.60 -46.95
C ILE A 8 38.06 4.48 -46.84
N ILE A 9 37.39 4.37 -45.69
CA ILE A 9 36.20 3.51 -45.51
C ILE A 9 34.97 4.40 -45.75
N CYS A 10 34.27 4.16 -46.86
CA CYS A 10 32.98 4.78 -47.17
C CYS A 10 31.84 4.03 -46.47
N VAL A 11 31.08 4.74 -45.64
CA VAL A 11 29.80 4.29 -45.08
C VAL A 11 28.70 4.52 -46.12
N PHE A 12 28.04 3.45 -46.56
CA PHE A 12 26.86 3.53 -47.43
C PHE A 12 25.59 3.73 -46.59
N VAL A 13 24.91 4.85 -46.83
CA VAL A 13 23.56 5.16 -46.36
C VAL A 13 22.57 4.55 -47.35
N PHE A 14 21.67 3.68 -46.90
CA PHE A 14 20.51 3.24 -47.69
C PHE A 14 19.26 3.97 -47.22
N SER A 15 18.82 4.94 -48.03
CA SER A 15 17.48 5.52 -48.01
C SER A 15 16.63 4.81 -49.04
N VAL A 16 15.48 4.25 -48.65
CA VAL A 16 14.44 3.82 -49.60
C VAL A 16 13.14 4.52 -49.25
N ILE A 17 12.72 5.39 -50.17
CA ILE A 17 11.40 6.00 -50.27
C ILE A 17 10.61 5.14 -51.24
N PHE A 18 9.38 4.72 -50.89
CA PHE A 18 8.31 4.51 -51.87
C PHE A 18 6.94 4.81 -51.27
N SER A 19 6.10 5.33 -52.15
CA SER A 19 4.94 6.19 -51.92
C SER A 19 3.61 5.42 -51.91
N SER A 20 2.68 5.92 -51.09
CA SER A 20 1.21 5.97 -51.25
C SER A 20 0.49 5.00 -52.21
N SER A 21 -0.42 4.20 -51.65
CA SER A 21 -1.74 3.94 -52.23
C SER A 21 -2.75 3.76 -51.09
N SER A 22 -3.71 4.68 -51.05
CA SER A 22 -4.81 4.79 -50.09
C SER A 22 -6.07 4.18 -50.72
N ALA A 23 -6.82 3.35 -49.99
CA ALA A 23 -8.30 3.42 -49.84
C ALA A 23 -8.89 2.13 -49.24
N PHE A 24 -9.91 2.30 -48.39
CA PHE A 24 -10.80 1.34 -47.73
C PHE A 24 -10.18 0.59 -46.52
N LEU A 25 -10.56 0.80 -45.26
CA LEU A 25 -11.81 1.26 -44.66
C LEU A 25 -11.53 2.25 -43.51
N VAL A 26 -12.00 3.48 -43.68
CA VAL A 26 -12.20 4.46 -42.60
C VAL A 26 -13.67 4.42 -42.27
N GLU A 27 -14.03 3.81 -41.14
CA GLU A 27 -15.26 4.14 -40.40
C GLU A 27 -15.18 3.54 -38.99
N ASP A 28 -14.49 4.25 -38.09
CA ASP A 28 -15.05 4.55 -36.78
C ASP A 28 -14.31 5.75 -36.17
N ARG A 29 -14.90 6.93 -36.32
CA ARG A 29 -14.42 8.16 -35.67
C ARG A 29 -14.96 8.18 -34.25
N ASN A 30 -14.16 7.74 -33.27
CA ASN A 30 -14.08 8.33 -31.92
C ASN A 30 -13.03 7.68 -30.99
N LEU A 31 -11.91 7.16 -31.52
CA LEU A 31 -10.73 6.91 -30.68
C LEU A 31 -10.01 8.24 -30.43
N LYS A 32 -10.33 8.89 -29.29
CA LYS A 32 -9.52 9.98 -28.76
C LYS A 32 -8.10 9.45 -28.55
N VAL A 33 -7.18 9.98 -29.34
CA VAL A 33 -5.73 9.79 -29.18
C VAL A 33 -5.36 10.10 -27.73
N SER A 34 -4.76 9.12 -27.07
CA SER A 34 -4.27 9.19 -25.70
C SER A 34 -3.26 10.33 -25.55
N ASN A 35 -3.61 11.34 -24.75
CA ASN A 35 -2.70 12.44 -24.41
C ASN A 35 -1.56 11.94 -23.51
N PHE A 36 -0.35 12.42 -23.80
CA PHE A 36 0.92 12.16 -23.08
C PHE A 36 0.80 12.31 -21.54
N PRO A 37 1.70 11.68 -20.75
CA PRO A 37 1.62 11.60 -19.28
C PRO A 37 1.59 12.95 -18.56
N SER A 38 2.25 13.97 -19.12
CA SER A 38 2.26 15.32 -18.56
C SER A 38 0.89 16.00 -18.62
N VAL A 39 0.00 15.59 -19.52
CA VAL A 39 -1.35 16.16 -19.70
C VAL A 39 -2.37 15.44 -18.82
N HIS A 40 -2.24 14.12 -18.60
CA HIS A 40 -3.06 13.40 -17.62
C HIS A 40 -2.69 13.78 -16.18
N ALA A 41 -1.39 13.89 -15.85
CA ALA A 41 -0.96 14.41 -14.56
C ALA A 41 -1.46 15.85 -14.36
N LYS A 42 -1.28 16.75 -15.35
CA LYS A 42 -1.80 18.13 -15.25
C LYS A 42 -3.32 18.23 -15.16
N LYS A 43 -4.05 17.31 -15.78
CA LYS A 43 -5.53 17.29 -15.72
C LYS A 43 -6.02 16.77 -14.38
N LEU A 44 -5.39 15.72 -13.82
CA LEU A 44 -5.63 15.25 -12.46
C LEU A 44 -5.27 16.34 -11.43
N ILE A 45 -4.11 17.00 -11.60
CA ILE A 45 -3.63 18.12 -10.76
C ILE A 45 -4.60 19.31 -10.77
N ARG A 46 -5.27 19.58 -11.91
CA ARG A 46 -6.22 20.70 -12.05
C ARG A 46 -7.64 20.34 -11.62
N GLU A 47 -7.98 19.05 -11.60
CA GLU A 47 -9.29 18.51 -11.17
C GLU A 47 -9.33 18.16 -9.67
N LEU A 48 -8.17 18.10 -9.00
CA LEU A 48 -8.06 17.70 -7.59
C LEU A 48 -8.56 18.74 -6.58
N ASN A 49 -8.68 20.03 -6.91
CA ASN A 49 -9.24 21.06 -6.00
C ASN A 49 -8.68 21.01 -4.56
N LEU A 50 -7.45 20.50 -4.40
CA LEU A 50 -6.71 20.45 -3.15
C LEU A 50 -6.02 21.81 -3.02
N PHE A 51 -6.26 22.50 -1.92
CA PHE A 51 -5.56 23.74 -1.56
C PHE A 51 -4.53 23.52 -0.43
N PRO A 52 -3.53 22.61 -0.56
CA PRO A 52 -2.32 22.77 0.23
C PRO A 52 -1.51 23.92 -0.38
N LYS A 53 -0.82 24.70 0.45
CA LYS A 53 0.09 25.74 -0.07
C LYS A 53 1.28 25.14 -0.83
N GLU A 54 1.61 23.87 -0.60
CA GLU A 54 2.73 23.16 -1.20
C GLU A 54 2.35 21.73 -1.66
N GLU A 55 2.91 21.26 -2.78
CA GLU A 55 2.61 19.96 -3.41
C GLU A 55 3.20 18.74 -2.67
N VAL A 56 4.14 19.02 -1.75
CA VAL A 56 4.80 18.10 -0.83
C VAL A 56 5.15 18.94 0.39
N ASN A 57 5.31 18.31 1.57
CA ASN A 57 6.11 18.91 2.63
C ASN A 57 7.60 18.91 2.22
N ILE A 58 7.96 19.62 1.15
CA ILE A 58 9.34 20.04 0.89
C ILE A 58 9.43 21.46 1.42
N ILE A 59 9.99 21.59 2.62
CA ILE A 59 10.12 22.92 3.23
C ILE A 59 11.31 23.61 2.55
N ASP A 60 11.02 24.60 1.70
CA ASP A 60 12.06 25.46 1.13
C ASP A 60 12.81 26.13 2.28
N GLY A 61 14.13 25.90 2.33
CA GLY A 61 15.00 26.29 3.43
C GLY A 61 15.01 27.80 3.67
N ARG A 62 14.07 28.26 4.51
CA ARG A 62 14.06 29.49 5.30
C ARG A 62 12.78 29.45 6.15
N ASP A 63 12.95 29.18 7.43
CA ASP A 63 11.94 29.26 8.49
C ASP A 63 10.97 28.05 8.62
N SER A 64 11.49 26.89 9.04
CA SER A 64 10.66 25.92 9.79
C SER A 64 10.96 26.00 11.29
N PRO A 65 9.96 26.29 12.15
CA PRO A 65 10.14 26.28 13.60
C PRO A 65 10.11 24.86 14.19
N VAL A 66 9.99 23.82 13.36
CA VAL A 66 9.88 22.43 13.80
C VAL A 66 11.27 21.88 14.16
N LEU A 67 11.65 22.18 15.39
CA LEU A 67 12.73 21.58 16.19
C LEU A 67 14.16 21.99 15.78
N ALA A 68 14.71 22.93 16.56
CA ALA A 68 16.13 23.17 16.67
C ALA A 68 16.90 21.86 16.88
N ALA A 69 18.09 21.77 16.28
CA ALA A 69 19.08 20.70 16.40
C ALA A 69 18.98 19.89 17.72
N THR A 70 18.22 18.80 17.71
CA THR A 70 18.28 17.79 18.75
C THR A 70 19.13 16.64 18.24
N GLU A 71 20.04 16.12 19.07
CA GLU A 71 20.88 14.95 18.73
C GLU A 71 20.08 13.63 18.74
N LYS A 72 18.79 13.66 19.10
CA LYS A 72 17.93 12.48 19.18
C LYS A 72 17.45 12.07 17.79
N THR A 73 17.49 10.76 17.52
CA THR A 73 17.06 10.17 16.24
C THR A 73 15.53 10.13 16.12
N ILE A 74 14.81 9.95 17.23
CA ILE A 74 13.36 10.11 17.34
C ILE A 74 13.05 11.30 18.23
N VAL A 75 12.14 12.16 17.79
CA VAL A 75 11.51 13.19 18.60
C VAL A 75 10.01 12.93 18.62
N GLU A 76 9.53 12.40 19.73
CA GLU A 76 8.12 12.07 19.95
C GLU A 76 7.57 12.71 21.21
N LYS A 77 6.26 12.78 21.28
CA LYS A 77 5.53 13.17 22.49
C LYS A 77 4.27 12.35 22.65
N ARG A 78 3.84 12.24 23.90
CA ARG A 78 2.48 11.84 24.22
C ARG A 78 1.52 12.94 23.77
N PHE A 79 0.46 12.56 23.07
CA PHE A 79 -0.54 13.50 22.56
C PHE A 79 -1.93 13.11 23.07
N LYS A 80 -2.87 14.06 23.04
CA LYS A 80 -4.30 13.79 23.26
C LYS A 80 -5.08 14.61 22.24
N PHE A 81 -5.94 13.96 21.47
CA PHE A 81 -6.78 14.68 20.51
C PHE A 81 -7.82 15.55 21.23
N PRO A 82 -8.08 16.78 20.75
CA PRO A 82 -8.95 17.74 21.43
C PRO A 82 -10.45 17.42 21.35
N ASN A 83 -10.90 16.59 20.39
CA ASN A 83 -12.33 16.36 20.09
C ASN A 83 -12.77 14.90 20.31
N LEU A 84 -12.21 14.20 21.29
CA LEU A 84 -12.59 12.81 21.58
C LEU A 84 -13.90 12.74 22.38
N VAL A 85 -14.87 11.96 21.91
CA VAL A 85 -16.10 11.66 22.64
C VAL A 85 -15.84 10.52 23.63
N GLU A 86 -16.02 10.77 24.92
CA GLU A 86 -15.86 9.74 25.95
C GLU A 86 -16.99 8.70 25.85
N SER A 87 -16.63 7.42 25.64
CA SER A 87 -17.54 6.29 25.76
C SER A 87 -17.17 5.51 27.03
N GLY A 88 -18.13 5.36 27.95
CA GLY A 88 -17.89 4.96 29.33
C GLY A 88 -17.21 3.60 29.49
N GLY A 89 -15.93 3.61 29.86
CA GLY A 89 -15.22 2.42 30.36
C GLY A 89 -13.69 2.49 30.33
N VAL A 90 -13.10 3.18 29.35
CA VAL A 90 -11.64 3.35 29.20
C VAL A 90 -11.32 4.85 29.33
N SER A 91 -10.41 5.23 30.23
CA SER A 91 -10.10 6.65 30.42
C SER A 91 -9.29 7.17 29.23
N VAL A 92 -9.52 8.43 28.86
CA VAL A 92 -8.80 9.09 27.77
C VAL A 92 -7.29 9.21 28.05
N GLU A 93 -6.86 9.02 29.30
CA GLU A 93 -5.42 8.89 29.59
C GLU A 93 -4.81 7.68 28.87
N ASP A 94 -5.55 6.62 28.62
CA ASP A 94 -4.98 5.37 28.10
C ASP A 94 -4.71 5.35 26.60
N LEU A 95 -5.10 6.36 25.81
CA LEU A 95 -5.15 6.23 24.33
C LEU A 95 -4.45 7.34 23.55
N GLY A 96 -3.76 8.21 24.28
CA GLY A 96 -2.70 9.03 23.73
C GLY A 96 -1.37 8.34 23.99
N HIS A 97 -0.81 7.63 23.02
CA HIS A 97 0.47 6.97 23.23
C HIS A 97 1.60 7.83 22.69
N HIS A 98 2.02 7.75 21.43
CA HIS A 98 3.11 8.61 20.97
C HIS A 98 2.91 9.05 19.51
N ALA A 99 3.24 10.30 19.21
CA ALA A 99 3.35 10.80 17.85
C ALA A 99 4.66 11.58 17.73
N GLY A 100 5.32 11.47 16.58
CA GLY A 100 6.63 12.07 16.45
C GLY A 100 7.27 11.87 15.09
N TYR A 101 8.50 12.35 15.01
CA TYR A 101 9.35 12.24 13.83
C TYR A 101 10.59 11.40 14.11
N TYR A 102 10.91 10.56 13.14
CA TYR A 102 12.19 9.90 13.01
C TYR A 102 13.04 10.61 11.95
N LYS A 103 14.26 11.04 12.29
CA LYS A 103 15.22 11.53 11.29
C LYS A 103 15.85 10.33 10.58
N ILE A 104 15.61 10.21 9.28
CA ILE A 104 16.14 9.10 8.47
C ILE A 104 17.67 9.19 8.43
N ALA A 105 18.33 8.12 8.88
CA ALA A 105 19.79 8.08 9.04
C ALA A 105 20.54 8.31 7.72
N ASN A 106 20.06 7.67 6.64
CA ASN A 106 20.67 7.71 5.31
C ASN A 106 19.91 8.65 4.36
N SER A 107 19.58 9.85 4.86
CA SER A 107 18.93 10.93 4.11
C SER A 107 19.69 12.25 4.25
N HIS A 108 19.38 13.21 3.38
CA HIS A 108 19.90 14.56 3.47
C HIS A 108 19.23 15.35 4.61
N ASP A 109 17.90 15.37 4.66
CA ASP A 109 17.13 16.04 5.71
C ASP A 109 15.71 15.45 5.91
N ALA A 110 15.52 14.18 5.58
CA ALA A 110 14.20 13.56 5.68
C ALA A 110 13.81 13.21 7.11
N ARG A 111 12.53 13.39 7.40
CA ARG A 111 11.88 13.05 8.68
C ARG A 111 10.58 12.30 8.42
N MET A 112 10.47 11.10 8.98
CA MET A 112 9.27 10.26 8.88
C MET A 112 8.39 10.47 10.10
N PHE A 113 7.12 10.80 9.87
CA PHE A 113 6.10 10.91 10.89
C PHE A 113 5.47 9.55 11.20
N TYR A 114 5.07 9.35 12.44
CA TYR A 114 4.30 8.16 12.84
C TYR A 114 3.37 8.46 14.01
N PHE A 115 2.32 7.63 14.09
CA PHE A 115 1.55 7.39 15.30
C PHE A 115 1.87 6.01 15.87
N PHE A 116 2.00 5.94 17.19
CA PHE A 116 2.07 4.70 17.94
C PHE A 116 0.89 4.64 18.92
N PHE A 117 0.24 3.49 19.00
CA PHE A 117 -0.81 3.17 19.98
C PHE A 117 -0.47 1.86 20.68
N GLU A 118 -0.49 1.83 22.01
CA GLU A 118 -0.31 0.56 22.72
C GLU A 118 -1.60 -0.26 22.67
N SER A 119 -1.48 -1.57 22.87
CA SER A 119 -2.66 -2.43 22.92
C SER A 119 -3.56 -2.08 24.09
N ARG A 120 -4.88 -2.12 23.86
CA ARG A 120 -5.92 -2.04 24.89
C ARG A 120 -5.85 -3.19 25.91
N ASN A 121 -5.21 -4.30 25.55
CA ASN A 121 -5.14 -5.49 26.38
C ASN A 121 -3.79 -5.60 27.10
N SER A 122 -2.68 -5.70 26.36
CA SER A 122 -1.36 -5.79 26.97
C SER A 122 -0.25 -5.17 26.15
N LYS A 123 0.68 -4.45 26.80
CA LYS A 123 1.95 -4.04 26.19
C LYS A 123 2.81 -5.22 25.72
N LYS A 124 2.50 -6.45 26.15
CA LYS A 124 3.16 -7.69 25.70
C LYS A 124 2.58 -8.24 24.40
N ASP A 125 1.43 -7.73 23.95
CA ASP A 125 0.81 -8.15 22.70
C ASP A 125 1.72 -7.78 21.50
N PRO A 126 1.56 -8.42 20.34
CA PRO A 126 2.42 -8.15 19.18
C PRO A 126 2.48 -6.66 18.79
N VAL A 127 3.60 -6.24 18.19
CA VAL A 127 3.70 -4.95 17.51
C VAL A 127 3.33 -5.16 16.05
N VAL A 128 2.36 -4.41 15.57
CA VAL A 128 1.88 -4.45 14.19
C VAL A 128 2.13 -3.09 13.57
N ILE A 129 2.94 -3.04 12.51
CA ILE A 129 3.05 -1.84 11.67
C ILE A 129 2.02 -1.92 10.54
N TRP A 130 1.33 -0.82 10.29
CA TRP A 130 0.42 -0.64 9.17
C TRP A 130 1.00 0.33 8.15
N LEU A 131 0.93 -0.05 6.88
CA LEU A 131 1.39 0.74 5.73
C LEU A 131 0.24 0.91 4.73
N THR A 132 -0.26 2.13 4.57
CA THR A 132 -1.17 2.46 3.48
C THR A 132 -0.39 2.60 2.16
N GLY A 133 -1.03 2.26 1.04
CA GLY A 133 -0.44 2.25 -0.29
C GLY A 133 -0.40 3.62 -0.99
N GLY A 134 -1.05 3.71 -2.15
CA GLY A 134 -1.02 4.88 -3.03
C GLY A 134 -0.35 4.58 -4.37
N PRO A 135 0.99 4.66 -4.50
CA PRO A 135 1.99 4.97 -3.47
C PRO A 135 1.94 6.43 -3.00
N GLY A 136 2.35 6.66 -1.75
CA GLY A 136 2.42 7.98 -1.14
C GLY A 136 1.11 8.47 -0.50
N CYS A 137 0.23 7.55 -0.11
CA CYS A 137 -0.93 7.85 0.73
C CYS A 137 -0.61 7.62 2.21
N SER A 138 -1.10 8.51 3.06
CA SER A 138 -0.84 8.54 4.49
C SER A 138 -1.52 7.38 5.22
N SER A 139 -0.82 6.81 6.21
CA SER A 139 -1.33 5.69 7.02
C SER A 139 -2.44 6.13 8.00
N GLU A 140 -2.61 7.43 8.19
CA GLU A 140 -3.69 8.04 8.95
C GLU A 140 -5.06 7.77 8.33
N LEU A 141 -5.11 7.48 7.02
CA LEU A 141 -6.34 7.03 6.36
C LEU A 141 -6.86 5.77 7.04
N ALA A 142 -6.01 4.74 7.16
CA ALA A 142 -6.38 3.50 7.81
C ALA A 142 -6.62 3.67 9.31
N MET A 143 -5.84 4.55 9.94
CA MET A 143 -6.02 4.87 11.35
C MET A 143 -7.43 5.42 11.64
N PHE A 144 -8.03 6.21 10.75
CA PHE A 144 -9.33 6.85 10.98
C PHE A 144 -10.52 6.17 10.29
N TYR A 145 -10.31 5.41 9.23
CA TYR A 145 -11.42 4.82 8.45
C TYR A 145 -11.42 3.29 8.43
N GLU A 146 -10.36 2.64 8.89
CA GLU A 146 -10.21 1.20 8.77
C GLU A 146 -10.04 0.53 10.14
N ASN A 147 -8.81 0.49 10.65
CA ASN A 147 -8.42 -0.43 11.72
C ASN A 147 -7.82 0.27 12.95
N GLY A 148 -7.76 1.60 12.95
CA GLY A 148 -7.23 2.34 14.10
C GLY A 148 -8.22 2.45 15.26
N PRO A 149 -7.75 3.06 16.37
CA PRO A 149 -8.51 3.14 17.62
C PRO A 149 -9.76 4.02 17.53
N PHE A 150 -9.81 4.94 16.57
CA PHE A 150 -10.86 5.93 16.45
C PHE A 150 -11.37 6.04 15.01
N SER A 151 -12.63 6.41 14.86
CA SER A 151 -13.19 6.90 13.60
C SER A 151 -13.56 8.38 13.69
N ILE A 152 -13.61 9.07 12.55
CA ILE A 152 -13.98 10.48 12.48
C ILE A 152 -15.47 10.62 12.15
N ALA A 153 -16.24 11.21 13.07
CA ALA A 153 -17.64 11.55 12.83
C ALA A 153 -17.78 12.79 11.93
N LYS A 154 -18.98 12.98 11.35
CA LYS A 154 -19.29 14.12 10.46
C LYS A 154 -19.04 15.51 11.08
N ASN A 155 -19.13 15.62 12.40
CA ASN A 155 -18.87 16.85 13.16
C ASN A 155 -17.40 17.00 13.58
N LEU A 156 -16.49 16.17 13.05
CA LEU A 156 -15.06 16.12 13.37
C LEU A 156 -14.74 15.72 14.82
N SER A 157 -15.70 15.09 15.51
CA SER A 157 -15.42 14.40 16.76
C SER A 157 -14.87 13.01 16.49
N LEU A 158 -13.99 12.55 17.38
CA LEU A 158 -13.44 11.19 17.33
C LEU A 158 -14.34 10.26 18.12
N VAL A 159 -14.71 9.14 17.50
CA VAL A 159 -15.56 8.09 18.07
C VAL A 159 -14.74 6.81 18.20
N TRP A 160 -14.92 6.11 19.31
CA TRP A 160 -14.22 4.87 19.57
C TRP A 160 -14.52 3.79 18.52
N ASN A 161 -13.47 3.13 18.02
CA ASN A 161 -13.62 1.99 17.15
C ASN A 161 -13.68 0.69 17.99
N GLU A 162 -14.86 0.09 18.10
CA GLU A 162 -15.08 -1.18 18.81
C GLU A 162 -14.40 -2.39 18.13
N HIS A 163 -13.83 -2.20 16.94
CA HIS A 163 -13.12 -3.21 16.18
C HIS A 163 -11.71 -2.77 15.75
N GLY A 164 -11.16 -1.75 16.42
CA GLY A 164 -9.77 -1.34 16.23
C GLY A 164 -8.79 -2.48 16.52
N TRP A 165 -7.72 -2.57 15.73
CA TRP A 165 -6.69 -3.61 15.83
C TRP A 165 -5.81 -3.49 17.08
N ASP A 166 -5.91 -2.36 17.80
CA ASP A 166 -5.30 -2.14 19.10
C ASP A 166 -5.87 -3.05 20.19
N GLN A 167 -7.01 -3.71 19.94
CA GLN A 167 -7.53 -4.78 20.81
C GLN A 167 -6.67 -6.05 20.84
N ALA A 168 -5.77 -6.23 19.87
CA ALA A 168 -4.94 -7.43 19.75
C ALA A 168 -3.45 -7.11 19.53
N SER A 169 -3.07 -5.84 19.44
CA SER A 169 -1.70 -5.44 19.09
C SER A 169 -1.36 -4.01 19.55
N ASN A 170 -0.07 -3.72 19.63
CA ASN A 170 0.45 -2.36 19.67
C ASN A 170 0.65 -1.90 18.22
N LEU A 171 0.02 -0.80 17.83
CA LEU A 171 -0.09 -0.36 16.44
C LEU A 171 0.89 0.77 16.11
N LEU A 172 1.60 0.63 15.00
CA LEU A 172 2.41 1.67 14.37
C LEU A 172 1.80 2.07 13.03
N TYR A 173 1.41 3.33 12.88
CA TYR A 173 1.04 3.92 11.59
C TYR A 173 2.17 4.84 11.16
N VAL A 174 2.75 4.59 10.00
CA VAL A 174 3.92 5.34 9.52
C VAL A 174 3.60 6.00 8.19
N ASP A 175 3.86 7.30 8.11
CA ASP A 175 3.77 8.05 6.87
C ASP A 175 5.03 7.81 6.03
N GLN A 176 4.85 7.09 4.93
CA GLN A 176 5.96 6.67 4.08
C GLN A 176 5.47 6.54 2.62
N PRO A 177 6.35 6.72 1.63
CA PRO A 177 7.73 7.24 1.71
C PRO A 177 7.81 8.73 2.12
N THR A 178 9.03 9.25 2.29
CA THR A 178 9.26 10.70 2.56
C THR A 178 8.47 11.60 1.60
N GLY A 179 7.74 12.56 2.14
CA GLY A 179 6.84 13.45 1.38
C GLY A 179 5.36 13.04 1.42
N THR A 180 5.01 11.98 2.15
CA THR A 180 3.65 11.46 2.38
C THR A 180 3.10 11.98 3.70
N GLY A 181 1.83 12.39 3.74
CA GLY A 181 1.20 12.86 4.97
C GLY A 181 1.99 13.98 5.65
N PHE A 182 2.40 13.77 6.90
CA PHE A 182 3.26 14.67 7.65
C PHE A 182 4.76 14.41 7.46
N SER A 183 5.17 13.28 6.86
CA SER A 183 6.58 13.00 6.54
C SER A 183 7.14 13.97 5.52
N TYR A 184 8.33 14.53 5.77
CA TYR A 184 8.85 15.68 5.03
C TYR A 184 10.38 15.63 4.85
N SER A 185 10.91 16.41 3.90
CA SER A 185 12.35 16.69 3.77
C SER A 185 12.56 18.09 3.23
N SER A 186 13.67 18.77 3.57
CA SER A 186 14.06 20.02 2.87
C SER A 186 14.89 19.75 1.59
N ASP A 187 15.16 18.49 1.25
CA ASP A 187 15.95 18.10 0.09
C ASP A 187 15.21 17.10 -0.80
N ARG A 188 14.98 17.49 -2.06
CA ARG A 188 14.29 16.65 -3.06
C ARG A 188 15.01 15.34 -3.36
N ARG A 189 16.30 15.21 -3.05
CA ARG A 189 17.05 13.96 -3.23
C ARG A 189 16.61 12.85 -2.28
N ASP A 190 15.85 13.19 -1.24
CA ASP A 190 15.30 12.23 -0.29
C ASP A 190 14.00 11.56 -0.78
N ILE A 191 13.44 11.99 -1.92
CA ILE A 191 12.29 11.32 -2.53
C ILE A 191 12.76 9.98 -3.10
N ARG A 192 12.14 8.88 -2.63
CA ARG A 192 12.46 7.52 -3.08
C ARG A 192 11.78 7.20 -4.41
N HIS A 193 12.41 6.30 -5.17
CA HIS A 193 12.01 5.89 -6.51
C HIS A 193 11.94 4.37 -6.69
N SER A 194 12.14 3.62 -5.61
CA SER A 194 12.11 2.15 -5.60
C SER A 194 11.92 1.62 -4.19
N GLU A 195 11.46 0.37 -4.11
CA GLU A 195 11.31 -0.33 -2.84
C GLU A 195 12.61 -0.58 -2.07
N ASP A 196 13.77 -0.57 -2.73
CA ASP A 196 15.06 -0.63 -2.02
C ASP A 196 15.27 0.59 -1.13
N GLY A 197 14.98 1.79 -1.64
CA GLY A 197 15.09 3.02 -0.84
C GLY A 197 14.06 3.06 0.29
N VAL A 198 12.80 2.73 -0.01
CA VAL A 198 11.69 2.74 0.95
C VAL A 198 11.91 1.74 2.08
N SER A 199 12.28 0.49 1.74
CA SER A 199 12.51 -0.56 2.74
C SER A 199 13.70 -0.27 3.66
N ASN A 200 14.75 0.40 3.17
CA ASN A 200 15.87 0.84 4.01
C ASN A 200 15.44 1.94 4.99
N ASP A 201 14.67 2.93 4.53
CA ASP A 201 14.14 3.99 5.41
C ASP A 201 13.26 3.42 6.53
N LEU A 202 12.36 2.48 6.18
CA LEU A 202 11.50 1.79 7.15
C LEU A 202 12.30 0.90 8.12
N TYR A 203 13.37 0.26 7.66
CA TYR A 203 14.25 -0.50 8.55
C TYR A 203 14.96 0.39 9.54
N ASP A 204 15.55 1.49 9.08
CA ASP A 204 16.23 2.47 9.91
C ASP A 204 15.25 3.10 10.94
N PHE A 205 14.00 3.32 10.53
CA PHE A 205 12.91 3.72 11.44
C PHE A 205 12.69 2.68 12.55
N LEU A 206 12.50 1.40 12.23
CA LEU A 206 12.30 0.36 13.24
C LEU A 206 13.49 0.23 14.20
N GLN A 207 14.70 0.35 13.68
CA GLN A 207 15.92 0.33 14.51
C GLN A 207 15.92 1.45 15.54
N ALA A 208 15.49 2.65 15.15
CA ALA A 208 15.35 3.77 16.07
C ALA A 208 14.16 3.59 17.02
N PHE A 209 13.02 3.12 16.52
CA PHE A 209 11.81 2.89 17.33
C PHE A 209 12.09 1.89 18.46
N PHE A 210 12.65 0.72 18.15
CA PHE A 210 12.96 -0.28 19.18
C PHE A 210 14.12 0.11 20.10
N LYS A 211 14.96 1.08 19.69
CA LYS A 211 15.97 1.67 20.57
C LYS A 211 15.35 2.63 21.59
N GLU A 212 14.40 3.47 21.16
CA GLU A 212 13.68 4.39 22.05
C GLU A 212 12.67 3.63 22.94
N HIS A 213 12.06 2.56 22.40
CA HIS A 213 11.06 1.74 23.07
C HIS A 213 11.52 0.27 23.25
N PRO A 214 12.59 0.01 24.02
CA PRO A 214 13.19 -1.32 24.15
C PRO A 214 12.26 -2.36 24.77
N GLN A 215 11.20 -1.94 25.48
CA GLN A 215 10.18 -2.82 26.04
C GLN A 215 9.41 -3.59 24.97
N PHE A 216 9.30 -3.07 23.74
CA PHE A 216 8.58 -3.72 22.64
C PHE A 216 9.49 -4.54 21.71
N ALA A 217 10.81 -4.41 21.83
CA ALA A 217 11.77 -5.08 20.93
C ALA A 217 11.72 -6.62 21.00
N LYS A 218 11.17 -7.17 22.09
CA LYS A 218 10.98 -8.62 22.28
C LYS A 218 9.61 -9.12 21.84
N ASN A 219 8.67 -8.23 21.58
CA ASN A 219 7.32 -8.61 21.17
C ASN A 219 7.40 -9.24 19.77
N ASP A 220 6.43 -10.08 19.45
CA ASP A 220 6.26 -10.54 18.07
C ASP A 220 5.98 -9.33 17.18
N PHE A 221 6.63 -9.27 16.02
CA PHE A 221 6.50 -8.16 15.08
C PHE A 221 5.86 -8.63 13.78
N TYR A 222 4.86 -7.88 13.32
CA TYR A 222 4.14 -8.14 12.09
C TYR A 222 4.09 -6.89 11.20
N ILE A 223 4.30 -7.08 9.89
CA ILE A 223 4.22 -6.03 8.89
C ILE A 223 2.91 -6.18 8.13
N THR A 224 2.05 -5.16 8.15
CA THR A 224 0.72 -5.20 7.53
C THR A 224 0.46 -3.95 6.72
N GLY A 225 -0.52 -4.01 5.82
CA GLY A 225 -0.90 -2.89 4.99
C GLY A 225 -1.68 -3.33 3.77
N GLU A 226 -2.00 -2.37 2.91
CA GLU A 226 -2.86 -2.61 1.76
C GLU A 226 -2.45 -1.90 0.47
N SER A 227 -3.05 -2.33 -0.65
CA SER A 227 -2.90 -1.66 -1.95
C SER A 227 -1.47 -1.71 -2.48
N TYR A 228 -0.86 -0.56 -2.79
CA TYR A 228 0.57 -0.49 -3.13
C TYR A 228 1.49 -1.01 -2.00
N ALA A 229 1.00 -1.19 -0.78
CA ALA A 229 1.77 -1.91 0.24
C ALA A 229 2.05 -3.38 -0.13
N GLY A 230 1.37 -3.94 -1.14
CA GLY A 230 1.81 -5.19 -1.76
C GLY A 230 3.21 -5.13 -2.40
N HIS A 231 3.76 -3.93 -2.66
CA HIS A 231 5.17 -3.70 -2.98
C HIS A 231 5.99 -3.42 -1.71
N TYR A 232 5.51 -2.53 -0.83
CA TYR A 232 6.21 -2.13 0.41
C TYR A 232 6.52 -3.32 1.31
N ILE A 233 5.53 -4.17 1.54
CA ILE A 233 5.58 -5.20 2.58
C ILE A 233 6.59 -6.31 2.26
N PRO A 234 6.60 -6.94 1.06
CA PRO A 234 7.61 -7.94 0.73
C PRO A 234 9.04 -7.38 0.76
N ALA A 235 9.24 -6.17 0.25
CA ALA A 235 10.54 -5.52 0.25
C ALA A 235 11.03 -5.23 1.67
N PHE A 236 10.14 -4.69 2.50
CA PHE A 236 10.44 -4.36 3.89
C PHE A 236 10.67 -5.60 4.76
N ALA A 237 9.81 -6.62 4.66
CA ALA A 237 10.00 -7.88 5.35
C ALA A 237 11.33 -8.54 4.96
N SER A 238 11.68 -8.52 3.67
CA SER A 238 12.97 -8.99 3.17
C SER A 238 14.14 -8.21 3.75
N ARG A 239 14.03 -6.88 3.86
CA ARG A 239 15.07 -6.02 4.44
C ARG A 239 15.29 -6.31 5.93
N VAL A 240 14.22 -6.44 6.71
CA VAL A 240 14.26 -6.82 8.13
C VAL A 240 14.91 -8.19 8.29
N HIS A 241 14.47 -9.16 7.48
CA HIS A 241 15.00 -10.51 7.50
C HIS A 241 16.52 -10.56 7.20
N ARG A 242 16.97 -9.85 6.16
CA ARG A 242 18.41 -9.72 5.85
C ARG A 242 19.19 -9.08 6.99
N GLY A 243 18.67 -8.00 7.59
CA GLY A 243 19.28 -7.33 8.74
C GLY A 243 19.45 -8.28 9.93
N ASN A 244 18.39 -9.04 10.25
CA ASN A 244 18.43 -10.06 11.30
C ASN A 244 19.48 -11.15 11.05
N LYS A 245 19.55 -11.71 9.83
CA LYS A 245 20.53 -12.74 9.46
C LYS A 245 21.96 -12.20 9.51
N ALA A 246 22.15 -10.94 9.12
CA ALA A 246 23.43 -10.24 9.18
C ALA A 246 23.81 -9.74 10.59
N LYS A 247 22.91 -9.87 11.59
CA LYS A 247 23.05 -9.33 12.94
C LYS A 247 23.30 -7.81 12.93
N GLU A 248 22.61 -7.12 12.03
CA GLU A 248 22.64 -5.66 11.90
C GLU A 248 21.70 -5.04 12.94
N GLY A 249 22.22 -4.20 13.84
CA GLY A 249 21.38 -3.46 14.79
C GLY A 249 20.64 -4.33 15.81
N ILE A 250 19.49 -3.83 16.29
CA ILE A 250 18.57 -4.52 17.18
C ILE A 250 17.85 -5.60 16.36
N HIS A 251 17.88 -6.84 16.86
CA HIS A 251 17.13 -7.95 16.27
C HIS A 251 15.62 -7.70 16.39
N ILE A 252 14.92 -7.72 15.25
CA ILE A 252 13.47 -7.54 15.18
C ILE A 252 12.83 -8.92 15.12
N ASN A 253 11.96 -9.26 16.06
CA ASN A 253 11.29 -10.57 16.13
C ASN A 253 10.15 -10.69 15.09
N LEU A 254 10.49 -10.60 13.80
CA LEU A 254 9.57 -10.70 12.67
C LEU A 254 8.93 -12.09 12.63
N LYS A 255 7.61 -12.16 12.83
CA LYS A 255 6.83 -13.41 12.82
C LYS A 255 6.02 -13.61 11.54
N GLY A 256 5.59 -12.52 10.92
CA GLY A 256 4.80 -12.61 9.71
C GLY A 256 4.52 -11.26 9.08
N PHE A 257 3.92 -11.32 7.89
CA PHE A 257 3.45 -10.15 7.18
C PHE A 257 2.13 -10.44 6.47
N ALA A 258 1.26 -9.43 6.40
CA ALA A 258 -0.06 -9.54 5.81
C ALA A 258 -0.28 -8.48 4.73
N ILE A 259 -0.76 -8.90 3.55
CA ILE A 259 -1.00 -8.03 2.41
C ILE A 259 -2.50 -8.03 2.11
N GLY A 260 -3.16 -6.90 2.35
CA GLY A 260 -4.56 -6.67 2.03
C GLY A 260 -4.73 -6.08 0.65
N ASN A 261 -5.53 -6.67 -0.23
CA ASN A 261 -5.87 -6.11 -1.54
C ASN A 261 -4.63 -5.51 -2.25
N GLY A 262 -3.53 -6.27 -2.27
CA GLY A 262 -2.23 -5.74 -2.66
C GLY A 262 -1.95 -5.83 -4.15
N LEU A 263 -1.09 -4.95 -4.67
CA LEU A 263 -0.37 -5.16 -5.93
C LEU A 263 1.02 -5.71 -5.58
N THR A 264 1.34 -6.94 -5.99
CA THR A 264 2.59 -7.65 -5.62
C THR A 264 3.25 -8.33 -6.83
N ASP A 265 2.47 -9.03 -7.65
CA ASP A 265 2.92 -9.58 -8.93
C ASP A 265 2.03 -9.03 -10.06
N PRO A 266 2.47 -7.93 -10.70
CA PRO A 266 1.71 -7.29 -11.77
C PRO A 266 1.41 -8.23 -12.96
N ALA A 267 2.25 -9.22 -13.27
CA ALA A 267 2.04 -10.08 -14.44
C ALA A 267 0.80 -10.96 -14.26
N HIS A 268 0.66 -11.59 -13.09
CA HIS A 268 -0.52 -12.40 -12.76
C HIS A 268 -1.75 -11.53 -12.53
N GLN A 269 -1.60 -10.39 -11.86
CA GLN A 269 -2.73 -9.53 -11.48
C GLN A 269 -3.32 -8.79 -12.66
N TYR A 270 -2.52 -8.22 -13.58
CA TYR A 270 -3.05 -7.53 -14.75
C TYR A 270 -3.79 -8.46 -15.71
N LYS A 271 -3.36 -9.72 -15.76
CA LYS A 271 -4.03 -10.78 -16.53
C LYS A 271 -5.39 -11.16 -15.95
N ALA A 272 -5.62 -10.96 -14.66
CA ALA A 272 -6.89 -11.26 -14.01
C ALA A 272 -7.98 -10.20 -14.22
N TYR A 273 -7.61 -8.96 -14.58
CA TYR A 273 -8.57 -7.88 -14.71
C TYR A 273 -9.75 -8.18 -15.66
N PRO A 274 -9.53 -8.67 -16.90
CA PRO A 274 -10.65 -8.90 -17.80
C PRO A 274 -11.57 -10.02 -17.30
N ASP A 275 -10.99 -11.08 -16.74
CA ASP A 275 -11.74 -12.23 -16.21
C ASP A 275 -12.63 -11.77 -15.04
N TYR A 276 -12.04 -11.09 -14.05
CA TYR A 276 -12.79 -10.56 -12.90
C TYR A 276 -13.88 -9.56 -13.35
N ALA A 277 -13.55 -8.65 -14.27
CA ALA A 277 -14.52 -7.67 -14.77
C ALA A 277 -15.69 -8.34 -15.52
N LEU A 278 -15.44 -9.43 -16.25
CA LEU A 278 -16.48 -10.20 -16.92
C LEU A 278 -17.36 -10.95 -15.90
N ASP A 279 -16.74 -11.65 -14.94
CA ASP A 279 -17.43 -12.44 -13.92
C ASP A 279 -18.31 -11.56 -13.03
N MET A 280 -17.86 -10.34 -12.73
CA MET A 280 -18.62 -9.35 -11.96
C MET A 280 -19.60 -8.52 -12.81
N GLY A 281 -19.71 -8.81 -14.11
CA GLY A 281 -20.67 -8.15 -15.00
C GLY A 281 -20.36 -6.69 -15.36
N LEU A 282 -19.11 -6.24 -15.17
CA LEU A 282 -18.65 -4.89 -15.51
C LEU A 282 -18.42 -4.71 -17.02
N ILE A 283 -18.14 -5.81 -17.72
CA ILE A 283 -17.93 -5.86 -19.16
C ILE A 283 -18.63 -7.07 -19.77
N LYS A 284 -18.87 -7.04 -21.08
CA LYS A 284 -19.41 -8.15 -21.88
C LYS A 284 -18.30 -9.02 -22.43
N GLN A 285 -18.65 -10.24 -22.85
CA GLN A 285 -17.71 -11.18 -23.47
C GLN A 285 -16.91 -10.57 -24.64
N SER A 286 -17.55 -9.79 -25.52
CA SER A 286 -16.86 -9.15 -26.65
C SER A 286 -15.82 -8.11 -26.21
N GLU A 287 -16.04 -7.44 -25.08
CA GLU A 287 -15.14 -6.44 -24.52
C GLU A 287 -13.97 -7.15 -23.81
N HIS A 288 -14.27 -8.20 -23.04
CA HIS A 288 -13.28 -9.12 -22.51
C HIS A 288 -12.33 -9.61 -23.60
N ASP A 289 -12.85 -10.21 -24.68
CA ASP A 289 -12.02 -10.79 -25.75
C ASP A 289 -11.15 -9.74 -26.45
N ARG A 290 -11.61 -8.49 -26.50
CA ARG A 290 -10.85 -7.37 -27.07
C ARG A 290 -9.75 -6.90 -26.12
N ILE A 291 -10.06 -6.73 -24.83
CA ILE A 291 -9.13 -6.25 -23.81
C ILE A 291 -8.03 -7.29 -23.58
N SER A 292 -8.38 -8.58 -23.55
CA SER A 292 -7.45 -9.69 -23.34
C SER A 292 -6.36 -9.80 -24.42
N LYS A 293 -6.54 -9.19 -25.61
CA LYS A 293 -5.50 -9.09 -26.65
C LYS A 293 -4.30 -8.24 -26.23
N VAL A 294 -4.45 -7.38 -25.22
CA VAL A 294 -3.36 -6.53 -24.69
C VAL A 294 -2.47 -7.32 -23.71
N ILE A 295 -2.99 -8.39 -23.10
CA ILE A 295 -2.30 -9.16 -22.05
C ILE A 295 -0.90 -9.64 -22.48
N PRO A 296 -0.70 -10.29 -23.65
CA PRO A 296 0.64 -10.77 -24.02
C PRO A 296 1.67 -9.64 -24.17
N LEU A 297 1.23 -8.47 -24.61
CA LEU A 297 2.09 -7.28 -24.72
C LEU A 297 2.43 -6.73 -23.32
N CYS A 298 1.45 -6.70 -22.41
CA CYS A 298 1.67 -6.33 -21.01
C CYS A 298 2.65 -7.30 -20.31
N GLU A 299 2.43 -8.62 -20.38
CA GLU A 299 3.33 -9.63 -19.80
C GLU A 299 4.77 -9.48 -20.35
N THR A 300 4.91 -9.24 -21.66
CA THR A 300 6.23 -9.00 -22.29
C THR A 300 6.86 -7.71 -21.78
N ALA A 301 6.08 -6.64 -21.63
CA ALA A 301 6.58 -5.36 -21.15
C ALA A 301 7.02 -5.45 -19.67
N ILE A 302 6.29 -6.17 -18.83
CA ILE A 302 6.66 -6.45 -17.43
C ILE A 302 7.96 -7.25 -17.37
N LYS A 303 8.11 -8.27 -18.21
CA LYS A 303 9.36 -9.04 -18.30
C LYS A 303 10.55 -8.16 -18.70
N LEU A 304 10.36 -7.20 -19.60
CA LEU A 304 11.39 -6.25 -20.01
C LEU A 304 11.64 -5.14 -18.98
N CYS A 305 10.66 -4.83 -18.13
CA CYS A 305 10.85 -3.97 -16.96
C CYS A 305 11.91 -4.58 -16.05
N GLY A 306 11.74 -5.84 -15.65
CA GLY A 306 12.70 -6.56 -14.81
C GLY A 306 13.00 -5.83 -13.50
N THR A 307 14.18 -6.09 -12.93
CA THR A 307 14.60 -5.51 -11.64
C THR A 307 15.29 -4.16 -11.75
N ASP A 308 15.83 -3.79 -12.91
CA ASP A 308 16.67 -2.59 -13.06
C ASP A 308 16.20 -1.67 -14.19
N GLY A 309 15.10 -2.03 -14.87
CA GLY A 309 14.55 -1.21 -15.93
C GLY A 309 14.02 0.12 -15.42
N THR A 310 14.19 1.17 -16.22
CA THR A 310 13.56 2.48 -16.00
C THR A 310 12.57 2.77 -17.13
N LEU A 311 13.08 2.92 -18.36
CA LEU A 311 12.24 3.21 -19.53
C LEU A 311 11.31 2.04 -19.84
N SER A 312 11.78 0.79 -19.72
CA SER A 312 10.97 -0.40 -19.93
C SER A 312 9.87 -0.52 -18.87
N CYS A 313 10.14 -0.21 -17.61
CA CYS A 313 9.13 -0.19 -16.54
C CYS A 313 8.08 0.89 -16.75
N MET A 314 8.48 2.11 -17.11
CA MET A 314 7.52 3.16 -17.44
C MET A 314 6.67 2.81 -18.66
N ALA A 315 7.26 2.21 -19.69
CA ALA A 315 6.50 1.74 -20.86
C ALA A 315 5.52 0.63 -20.47
N SER A 316 5.97 -0.33 -19.65
CA SER A 316 5.12 -1.39 -19.09
C SER A 316 3.93 -0.81 -18.33
N TYR A 317 4.15 0.23 -17.53
CA TYR A 317 3.08 0.88 -16.78
C TYR A 317 1.97 1.38 -17.72
N PHE A 318 2.32 2.07 -18.80
CA PHE A 318 1.32 2.57 -19.76
C PHE A 318 0.62 1.46 -20.54
N VAL A 319 1.38 0.45 -20.99
CA VAL A 319 0.84 -0.69 -21.76
C VAL A 319 -0.17 -1.46 -20.91
N CYS A 320 0.21 -1.82 -19.68
CA CYS A 320 -0.61 -2.62 -18.80
C CYS A 320 -1.83 -1.84 -18.28
N ASN A 321 -1.68 -0.56 -17.91
CA ASN A 321 -2.82 0.25 -17.46
C ASN A 321 -3.87 0.55 -18.54
N ALA A 322 -3.56 0.30 -19.82
CA ALA A 322 -4.58 0.32 -20.87
C ALA A 322 -5.67 -0.74 -20.66
N ILE A 323 -5.35 -1.87 -19.99
CA ILE A 323 -6.31 -2.93 -19.64
C ILE A 323 -7.35 -2.36 -18.67
N PHE A 324 -6.90 -1.88 -17.51
CA PHE A 324 -7.76 -1.30 -16.48
C PHE A 324 -8.56 -0.10 -17.01
N SER A 325 -7.90 0.80 -17.74
CA SER A 325 -8.56 1.98 -18.34
C SER A 325 -9.66 1.58 -19.33
N SER A 326 -9.48 0.49 -20.07
CA SER A 326 -10.50 -0.02 -21.00
C SER A 326 -11.70 -0.61 -20.27
N ILE A 327 -11.51 -1.25 -19.12
CA ILE A 327 -12.60 -1.74 -18.26
C ILE A 327 -13.38 -0.56 -17.71
N MET A 328 -12.71 0.42 -17.11
CA MET A 328 -13.36 1.60 -16.52
C MET A 328 -14.13 2.43 -17.56
N ALA A 329 -13.66 2.49 -18.81
CA ALA A 329 -14.37 3.15 -19.89
C ALA A 329 -15.75 2.53 -20.19
N HIS A 330 -15.95 1.24 -19.87
CA HIS A 330 -17.23 0.54 -20.01
C HIS A 330 -18.03 0.51 -18.71
N ALA A 331 -17.35 0.34 -17.57
CA ALA A 331 -17.98 0.26 -16.26
C ALA A 331 -18.58 1.60 -15.77
N GLY A 332 -18.15 2.72 -16.34
CA GLY A 332 -18.73 4.04 -16.04
C GLY A 332 -18.17 4.67 -14.76
N ASP A 333 -19.04 5.24 -13.94
CA ASP A 333 -18.70 5.96 -12.70
C ASP A 333 -18.66 5.06 -11.46
N ILE A 334 -18.41 3.78 -11.66
CA ILE A 334 -18.29 2.78 -10.59
C ILE A 334 -17.08 3.07 -9.70
N ASN A 335 -17.20 2.78 -8.41
CA ASN A 335 -16.06 2.86 -7.50
C ASN A 335 -15.15 1.63 -7.75
N TYR A 336 -13.92 1.86 -8.21
CA TYR A 336 -12.98 0.78 -8.50
C TYR A 336 -12.39 0.12 -7.25
N TYR A 337 -12.63 0.68 -6.07
CA TYR A 337 -12.33 0.06 -4.78
C TYR A 337 -13.50 -0.76 -4.22
N ASP A 338 -14.72 -0.55 -4.70
CA ASP A 338 -15.89 -1.37 -4.35
C ASP A 338 -16.92 -1.23 -5.45
N ILE A 339 -17.01 -2.23 -6.32
CA ILE A 339 -17.83 -2.17 -7.53
C ILE A 339 -19.34 -2.09 -7.24
N ARG A 340 -19.77 -2.23 -5.98
CA ARG A 340 -21.17 -2.05 -5.58
C ARG A 340 -21.52 -0.57 -5.34
N LYS A 341 -20.51 0.30 -5.25
CA LYS A 341 -20.63 1.72 -4.94
C LYS A 341 -20.37 2.57 -6.18
N LYS A 342 -20.85 3.80 -6.14
CA LYS A 342 -20.47 4.85 -7.10
C LYS A 342 -19.21 5.56 -6.62
N CYS A 343 -18.34 5.95 -7.54
CA CYS A 343 -17.14 6.70 -7.22
C CYS A 343 -17.48 8.13 -6.79
N GLU A 344 -17.10 8.52 -5.57
CA GLU A 344 -17.29 9.87 -5.04
C GLU A 344 -15.94 10.55 -4.75
N GLY A 345 -15.69 11.73 -5.32
CA GLY A 345 -14.41 12.43 -5.15
C GLY A 345 -13.25 11.78 -5.92
N SER A 346 -12.02 12.23 -5.65
CA SER A 346 -10.82 11.80 -6.38
C SER A 346 -10.31 10.41 -5.99
N LEU A 347 -10.55 10.00 -4.73
CA LEU A 347 -10.19 8.69 -4.20
C LEU A 347 -11.39 7.72 -4.19
N CYS A 348 -12.46 8.04 -4.93
CA CYS A 348 -13.75 7.34 -4.93
C CYS A 348 -14.45 7.19 -3.57
N TYR A 349 -13.90 7.78 -2.51
CA TYR A 349 -14.48 7.96 -1.19
C TYR A 349 -14.24 9.41 -0.72
N ASP A 350 -15.14 9.92 0.14
CA ASP A 350 -14.96 11.21 0.80
C ASP A 350 -14.19 11.04 2.13
N PHE A 351 -12.89 11.28 2.07
CA PHE A 351 -12.02 11.33 3.25
C PHE A 351 -11.79 12.76 3.78
N SER A 352 -12.53 13.76 3.29
CA SER A 352 -12.26 15.18 3.57
C SER A 352 -12.33 15.53 5.06
N ASN A 353 -13.05 14.76 5.87
CA ASN A 353 -13.09 14.98 7.32
C ASN A 353 -11.76 14.67 8.01
N MET A 354 -10.97 13.72 7.50
CA MET A 354 -9.63 13.46 8.01
C MET A 354 -8.71 14.64 7.72
N GLU A 355 -8.70 15.12 6.48
CA GLU A 355 -7.91 16.29 6.10
C GLU A 355 -8.30 17.53 6.92
N LYS A 356 -9.60 17.79 7.06
CA LYS A 356 -10.10 18.90 7.88
C LYS A 356 -9.69 18.75 9.34
N PHE A 357 -9.78 17.55 9.91
CA PHE A 357 -9.44 17.28 11.30
C PHE A 357 -7.93 17.44 11.56
N LEU A 358 -7.08 16.77 10.76
CA LEU A 358 -5.63 16.80 10.93
C LEU A 358 -5.02 18.18 10.67
N ASN A 359 -5.67 19.02 9.84
CA ASN A 359 -5.26 20.41 9.62
C ASN A 359 -5.80 21.42 10.65
N GLN A 360 -6.61 20.98 11.64
CA GLN A 360 -6.98 21.89 12.73
C GLN A 360 -5.76 22.25 13.57
N LYS A 361 -5.54 23.55 13.82
CA LYS A 361 -4.39 24.00 14.63
C LYS A 361 -4.29 23.27 15.99
N PRO A 362 -5.37 23.10 16.78
CA PRO A 362 -5.29 22.34 18.03
C PRO A 362 -4.85 20.87 17.84
N VAL A 363 -5.21 20.23 16.73
CA VAL A 363 -4.78 18.87 16.41
C VAL A 363 -3.29 18.86 16.07
N ARG A 364 -2.84 19.72 15.15
CA ARG A 364 -1.42 19.85 14.78
C ARG A 364 -0.52 20.19 15.97
N ASP A 365 -0.96 21.12 16.83
CA ASP A 365 -0.29 21.46 18.08
C ASP A 365 -0.21 20.24 18.99
N ALA A 366 -1.28 19.45 19.11
CA ALA A 366 -1.32 18.26 19.97
C ALA A 366 -0.35 17.17 19.50
N ILE A 367 -0.18 16.96 18.20
CA ILE A 367 0.71 15.92 17.62
C ILE A 367 2.11 16.42 17.28
N GLY A 368 2.34 17.75 17.30
CA GLY A 368 3.68 18.34 17.22
C GLY A 368 4.24 18.46 15.82
N VAL A 369 3.36 18.57 14.83
CA VAL A 369 3.73 18.73 13.41
C VAL A 369 3.92 20.20 13.01
N GLY A 370 3.74 21.13 13.94
CA GLY A 370 3.88 22.57 13.70
C GLY A 370 2.85 23.10 12.71
N ASP A 371 3.31 23.90 11.75
CA ASP A 371 2.47 24.51 10.72
C ASP A 371 2.45 23.70 9.41
N LEU A 372 2.96 22.46 9.42
CA LEU A 372 2.86 21.57 8.26
C LEU A 372 1.41 21.26 7.93
N ASP A 373 1.07 21.36 6.65
CA ASP A 373 -0.25 20.98 6.16
C ASP A 373 -0.25 19.47 5.92
N PHE A 374 -1.31 18.80 6.37
CA PHE A 374 -1.55 17.39 6.11
C PHE A 374 -2.05 17.20 4.68
N VAL A 375 -1.47 16.25 3.96
CA VAL A 375 -1.88 15.84 2.61
C VAL A 375 -2.14 14.33 2.60
N SER A 376 -3.37 13.92 2.28
CA SER A 376 -3.76 12.50 2.32
C SER A 376 -2.94 11.62 1.38
N CYS A 377 -2.70 12.08 0.16
CA CYS A 377 -1.86 11.37 -0.82
C CYS A 377 -0.99 12.36 -1.59
N SER A 378 0.31 12.09 -1.66
CA SER A 378 1.30 12.96 -2.29
C SER A 378 1.47 12.64 -3.77
N PRO A 379 1.08 13.55 -4.70
CA PRO A 379 1.24 13.31 -6.12
C PRO A 379 2.71 13.18 -6.53
N THR A 380 3.63 13.84 -5.83
CA THR A 380 5.06 13.76 -6.14
C THR A 380 5.63 12.40 -5.78
N VAL A 381 5.29 11.86 -4.61
CA VAL A 381 5.69 10.49 -4.24
C VAL A 381 5.07 9.48 -5.19
N TYR A 382 3.78 9.63 -5.52
CA TYR A 382 3.11 8.80 -6.51
C TYR A 382 3.86 8.77 -7.84
N GLN A 383 4.20 9.95 -8.40
CA GLN A 383 4.94 10.05 -9.65
C GLN A 383 6.36 9.46 -9.56
N ALA A 384 7.04 9.65 -8.43
CA ALA A 384 8.39 9.15 -8.21
C ALA A 384 8.47 7.62 -8.23
N MET A 385 7.40 6.94 -7.78
CA MET A 385 7.31 5.48 -7.67
C MET A 385 6.71 4.79 -8.91
N LEU A 386 6.33 5.52 -9.97
CA LEU A 386 5.74 4.90 -11.17
C LEU A 386 6.66 3.89 -11.89
N VAL A 387 7.98 4.08 -11.79
CA VAL A 387 8.98 3.14 -12.35
C VAL A 387 8.96 1.80 -11.60
N ASP A 388 8.51 1.80 -10.36
CA ASP A 388 8.52 0.65 -9.47
C ASP A 388 7.25 -0.21 -9.61
N TRP A 389 6.12 0.42 -9.99
CA TRP A 389 4.78 -0.19 -10.11
C TRP A 389 4.69 -1.54 -10.85
N MET A 390 5.50 -1.74 -11.90
CA MET A 390 5.43 -2.93 -12.76
C MET A 390 6.47 -3.99 -12.38
N ARG A 391 7.14 -3.84 -11.24
CA ARG A 391 8.12 -4.79 -10.74
C ARG A 391 7.42 -5.93 -10.01
N ASN A 392 8.02 -7.11 -10.06
CA ASN A 392 7.53 -8.24 -9.28
C ASN A 392 8.21 -8.22 -7.89
N LEU A 393 7.42 -8.00 -6.84
CA LEU A 393 7.88 -7.98 -5.45
C LEU A 393 7.57 -9.30 -4.70
N GLU A 394 6.85 -10.24 -5.34
CA GLU A 394 6.69 -11.61 -4.83
C GLU A 394 8.04 -12.33 -4.71
N VAL A 395 9.01 -12.02 -5.57
CA VAL A 395 10.33 -12.72 -5.61
C VAL A 395 11.10 -12.75 -4.28
N GLY A 396 10.81 -11.84 -3.34
CA GLY A 396 11.40 -11.83 -2.00
C GLY A 396 10.70 -12.74 -0.99
N ILE A 397 9.45 -13.12 -1.25
CA ILE A 397 8.57 -13.86 -0.34
C ILE A 397 9.04 -15.30 -0.09
N PRO A 398 9.43 -16.10 -1.11
CA PRO A 398 9.80 -17.50 -0.87
C PRO A 398 10.86 -17.68 0.20
N THR A 399 11.92 -16.87 0.20
CA THR A 399 12.99 -16.94 1.22
C THR A 399 12.46 -16.68 2.63
N LEU A 400 11.47 -15.80 2.79
CA LEU A 400 10.84 -15.52 4.08
C LEU A 400 10.03 -16.73 4.57
N LEU A 401 9.29 -17.38 3.67
CA LEU A 401 8.50 -18.58 3.99
C LEU A 401 9.39 -19.76 4.41
N GLU A 402 10.50 -20.00 3.69
CA GLU A 402 11.47 -21.06 4.02
C GLU A 402 12.09 -20.87 5.42
N ASP A 403 12.25 -19.63 5.86
CA ASP A 403 12.76 -19.27 7.19
C ASP A 403 11.65 -19.13 8.25
N GLY A 404 10.42 -19.57 7.94
CA GLY A 404 9.32 -19.69 8.89
C GLY A 404 8.57 -18.38 9.19
N VAL A 405 8.78 -17.33 8.38
CA VAL A 405 8.00 -16.09 8.47
C VAL A 405 6.65 -16.32 7.81
N LYS A 406 5.55 -16.07 8.54
CA LYS A 406 4.19 -16.36 8.05
C LYS A 406 3.70 -15.28 7.08
N LEU A 407 3.04 -15.70 6.00
CA LEU A 407 2.33 -14.81 5.06
C LEU A 407 0.82 -14.95 5.24
N LEU A 408 0.12 -13.83 5.25
CA LEU A 408 -1.33 -13.75 5.00
C LEU A 408 -1.57 -12.86 3.78
N VAL A 409 -2.29 -13.37 2.79
CA VAL A 409 -2.83 -12.54 1.70
C VAL A 409 -4.34 -12.57 1.83
N TYR A 410 -4.96 -11.40 1.94
CA TYR A 410 -6.41 -11.26 2.02
C TYR A 410 -6.87 -10.23 1.00
N ALA A 411 -8.04 -10.44 0.41
CA ALA A 411 -8.58 -9.53 -0.58
C ALA A 411 -10.11 -9.49 -0.49
N GLY A 412 -10.67 -8.28 -0.41
CA GLY A 412 -12.10 -8.06 -0.49
C GLY A 412 -12.69 -8.49 -1.84
N GLU A 413 -13.82 -9.17 -1.77
CA GLU A 413 -14.53 -9.76 -2.92
C GLU A 413 -14.88 -8.75 -4.01
N TYR A 414 -15.20 -7.51 -3.66
CA TYR A 414 -15.74 -6.49 -4.56
C TYR A 414 -14.72 -5.42 -4.97
N ASP A 415 -13.46 -5.59 -4.62
CA ASP A 415 -12.38 -4.71 -5.09
C ASP A 415 -12.05 -5.02 -6.56
N LEU A 416 -12.03 -4.00 -7.42
CA LEU A 416 -11.60 -4.16 -8.81
C LEU A 416 -10.09 -3.95 -8.96
N ILE A 417 -9.56 -2.86 -8.40
CA ILE A 417 -8.18 -2.41 -8.67
C ILE A 417 -7.13 -3.38 -8.13
N CYS A 418 -7.41 -4.10 -7.04
CA CYS A 418 -6.55 -5.17 -6.54
C CYS A 418 -7.36 -6.43 -6.26
N ASN A 419 -8.21 -6.80 -7.23
CA ASN A 419 -9.18 -7.88 -7.10
C ASN A 419 -8.61 -9.20 -6.56
N TRP A 420 -9.48 -9.92 -5.86
CA TRP A 420 -9.15 -11.19 -5.19
C TRP A 420 -8.67 -12.26 -6.16
N LEU A 421 -9.16 -12.27 -7.41
CA LEU A 421 -8.77 -13.26 -8.42
C LEU A 421 -7.30 -13.11 -8.81
N GLY A 422 -6.84 -11.87 -9.03
CA GLY A 422 -5.44 -11.57 -9.30
C GLY A 422 -4.55 -11.93 -8.12
N ASN A 423 -4.98 -11.61 -6.91
CA ASN A 423 -4.28 -11.97 -5.68
C ASN A 423 -4.17 -13.49 -5.50
N SER A 424 -5.27 -14.22 -5.68
CA SER A 424 -5.29 -15.68 -5.64
C SER A 424 -4.35 -16.30 -6.67
N ARG A 425 -4.35 -15.81 -7.92
CA ARG A 425 -3.53 -16.37 -9.00
C ARG A 425 -2.03 -16.29 -8.72
N TRP A 426 -1.52 -15.15 -8.24
CA TRP A 426 -0.09 -15.05 -7.96
C TRP A 426 0.32 -15.91 -6.75
N VAL A 427 -0.53 -15.97 -5.71
CA VAL A 427 -0.25 -16.81 -4.53
C VAL A 427 -0.17 -18.30 -4.91
N HIS A 428 -1.07 -18.78 -5.78
CA HIS A 428 -1.04 -20.16 -6.27
C HIS A 428 0.16 -20.43 -7.20
N ALA A 429 0.61 -19.42 -7.94
CA ALA A 429 1.74 -19.52 -8.87
C ALA A 429 3.11 -19.41 -8.19
N MET A 430 3.19 -18.75 -7.03
CA MET A 430 4.43 -18.51 -6.29
C MET A 430 5.18 -19.82 -6.00
N GLU A 431 6.45 -19.87 -6.41
CA GLU A 431 7.31 -21.05 -6.26
C GLU A 431 8.02 -21.03 -4.90
N TRP A 432 7.71 -22.01 -4.05
CA TRP A 432 8.37 -22.25 -2.76
C TRP A 432 8.19 -23.71 -2.33
N SER A 433 8.88 -24.16 -1.29
CA SER A 433 8.93 -25.58 -0.91
C SER A 433 7.56 -26.18 -0.58
N GLY A 434 6.64 -25.39 -0.01
CA GLY A 434 5.29 -25.81 0.34
C GLY A 434 4.21 -25.48 -0.69
N GLN A 435 4.56 -25.05 -1.91
CA GLN A 435 3.58 -24.68 -2.94
C GLN A 435 2.62 -25.82 -3.27
N LYS A 436 3.12 -27.06 -3.40
CA LYS A 436 2.29 -28.21 -3.79
C LYS A 436 1.27 -28.54 -2.73
N GLU A 437 1.69 -28.51 -1.46
CA GLU A 437 0.83 -28.72 -0.31
C GLU A 437 -0.21 -27.61 -0.18
N PHE A 438 0.18 -26.36 -0.41
CA PHE A 438 -0.74 -25.21 -0.43
C PHE A 438 -1.81 -25.37 -1.54
N VAL A 439 -1.39 -25.63 -2.78
CA VAL A 439 -2.32 -25.79 -3.93
C VAL A 439 -3.23 -27.01 -3.77
N ALA A 440 -2.76 -28.06 -3.09
CA ALA A 440 -3.56 -29.25 -2.80
C ALA A 440 -4.49 -29.09 -1.58
N SER A 441 -4.32 -28.01 -0.79
CA SER A 441 -5.12 -27.79 0.41
C SER A 441 -6.57 -27.42 0.04
N PRO A 442 -7.58 -27.90 0.79
CA PRO A 442 -8.96 -27.54 0.53
C PRO A 442 -9.22 -26.10 0.95
N GLU A 443 -10.04 -25.39 0.16
CA GLU A 443 -10.62 -24.12 0.58
C GLU A 443 -11.55 -24.35 1.77
N VAL A 444 -11.44 -23.50 2.79
CA VAL A 444 -12.27 -23.55 4.00
C VAL A 444 -12.92 -22.20 4.23
N SER A 445 -14.19 -22.20 4.64
CA SER A 445 -14.90 -20.98 4.99
C SER A 445 -14.28 -20.33 6.22
N PHE A 446 -14.00 -19.03 6.14
CA PHE A 446 -13.64 -18.23 7.30
C PHE A 446 -14.91 -17.68 7.96
N ALA A 447 -15.42 -18.38 8.98
CA ALA A 447 -16.57 -17.94 9.75
C ALA A 447 -16.16 -17.15 10.99
N VAL A 448 -16.97 -16.14 11.33
CA VAL A 448 -16.80 -15.32 12.54
C VAL A 448 -18.12 -15.30 13.30
N ASN A 449 -18.20 -16.01 14.43
CA ASN A 449 -19.42 -16.17 15.25
C ASN A 449 -20.60 -16.80 14.49
N GLY A 450 -20.34 -17.85 13.70
CA GLY A 450 -21.39 -18.59 12.99
C GLY A 450 -21.98 -17.89 11.76
N SER A 451 -21.44 -16.73 11.33
CA SER A 451 -21.70 -16.16 10.01
C SER A 451 -20.51 -16.38 9.09
N ASP A 452 -20.74 -16.92 7.88
CA ASP A 452 -19.77 -17.09 6.78
C ASP A 452 -19.30 -15.75 6.16
N ALA A 453 -19.31 -14.66 6.94
CA ALA A 453 -19.00 -13.30 6.50
C ALA A 453 -17.50 -12.97 6.51
N GLY A 454 -16.62 -13.96 6.31
CA GLY A 454 -15.18 -13.78 6.36
C GLY A 454 -14.63 -13.10 5.11
N VAL A 455 -14.21 -11.83 5.21
CA VAL A 455 -13.71 -10.96 4.11
C VAL A 455 -14.65 -10.80 2.89
N HIS A 456 -15.66 -11.67 2.76
CA HIS A 456 -16.82 -11.54 1.88
C HIS A 456 -17.50 -10.19 2.08
N ASN A 457 -18.12 -9.67 1.02
CA ASN A 457 -18.80 -8.38 1.06
C ASN A 457 -17.91 -7.17 1.41
N ALA A 458 -16.59 -7.27 1.25
CA ALA A 458 -15.66 -6.15 1.35
C ALA A 458 -15.16 -5.68 -0.02
N GLY A 459 -14.84 -4.39 -0.13
CA GLY A 459 -14.05 -3.82 -1.21
C GLY A 459 -12.56 -3.77 -0.86
N HIS A 460 -11.88 -2.71 -1.29
CA HIS A 460 -10.43 -2.55 -1.17
C HIS A 460 -9.95 -2.44 0.28
N MET A 461 -10.63 -1.61 1.08
CA MET A 461 -10.33 -1.40 2.50
C MET A 461 -11.14 -2.39 3.33
N VAL A 462 -10.67 -3.64 3.41
CA VAL A 462 -11.38 -4.72 4.12
C VAL A 462 -11.77 -4.36 5.56
N PRO A 463 -10.89 -3.74 6.38
CA PRO A 463 -11.27 -3.36 7.73
C PRO A 463 -12.34 -2.25 7.79
N MET A 464 -12.49 -1.42 6.74
CA MET A 464 -13.57 -0.43 6.65
C MET A 464 -14.93 -1.11 6.41
N ASP A 465 -15.01 -2.06 5.48
CA ASP A 465 -16.28 -2.70 5.10
C ASP A 465 -16.67 -3.85 6.05
N GLN A 466 -15.71 -4.59 6.59
CA GLN A 466 -15.90 -5.75 7.46
C GLN A 466 -15.04 -5.68 8.73
N PRO A 467 -15.20 -4.64 9.58
CA PRO A 467 -14.29 -4.36 10.70
C PRO A 467 -14.18 -5.51 11.71
N LYS A 468 -15.30 -6.14 12.05
CA LYS A 468 -15.33 -7.28 12.98
C LYS A 468 -14.57 -8.49 12.43
N ALA A 469 -14.78 -8.82 11.15
CA ALA A 469 -14.12 -9.95 10.52
C ALA A 469 -12.62 -9.68 10.32
N ALA A 470 -12.25 -8.44 9.96
CA ALA A 470 -10.86 -8.04 9.80
C ALA A 470 -10.06 -8.14 11.12
N LEU A 471 -10.63 -7.67 12.24
CA LEU A 471 -10.00 -7.82 13.56
C LEU A 471 -9.82 -9.29 13.95
N GLU A 472 -10.85 -10.11 13.73
CA GLU A 472 -10.79 -11.54 14.05
C GLU A 472 -9.77 -12.28 13.19
N MET A 473 -9.70 -11.95 11.89
CA MET A 473 -8.71 -12.48 10.96
C MET A 473 -7.29 -12.20 11.45
N LEU A 474 -6.99 -10.94 11.82
CA LEU A 474 -5.68 -10.57 12.35
C LEU A 474 -5.35 -11.38 13.62
N ARG A 475 -6.26 -11.40 14.59
CA ARG A 475 -6.08 -12.07 15.88
C ARG A 475 -5.75 -13.55 15.70
N ARG A 476 -6.58 -14.26 14.94
CA ARG A 476 -6.46 -15.69 14.64
C ARG A 476 -5.17 -16.01 13.87
N TRP A 477 -4.86 -15.21 12.84
CA TRP A 477 -3.63 -15.38 12.08
C TRP A 477 -2.37 -15.23 12.95
N MET A 478 -2.29 -14.20 13.80
CA MET A 478 -1.16 -14.00 14.71
C MET A 478 -1.02 -15.14 15.74
N GLN A 479 -2.14 -15.75 16.14
CA GLN A 479 -2.16 -16.93 17.01
C GLN A 479 -1.80 -18.23 16.27
N GLY A 480 -1.76 -18.22 14.94
CA GLY A 480 -1.30 -19.32 14.11
C GLY A 480 -2.40 -20.23 13.54
N SER A 481 -3.67 -19.87 13.66
CA SER A 481 -4.79 -20.60 13.04
C SER A 481 -5.89 -19.64 12.63
N LEU A 482 -6.36 -19.71 11.39
CA LEU A 482 -7.54 -18.96 10.91
C LEU A 482 -8.86 -19.71 11.17
N ALA A 483 -8.81 -21.00 11.48
CA ALA A 483 -9.98 -21.80 11.80
C ALA A 483 -10.59 -21.40 13.16
N GLU A 484 -11.91 -21.50 13.30
CA GLU A 484 -12.54 -21.41 14.62
C GLU A 484 -12.02 -22.56 15.51
N GLU A 485 -11.56 -22.24 16.72
CA GLU A 485 -11.36 -23.27 17.74
C GLU A 485 -12.71 -23.87 18.06
N VAL A 486 -12.96 -25.11 17.60
CA VAL A 486 -14.11 -25.88 18.05
C VAL A 486 -13.88 -26.17 19.53
N PRO A 487 -14.74 -25.70 20.45
CA PRO A 487 -14.58 -26.00 21.86
C PRO A 487 -14.60 -27.53 22.06
N ALA A 488 -13.61 -28.05 22.79
CA ALA A 488 -13.43 -29.47 23.06
C ALA A 488 -14.66 -30.15 23.72
N ASP A 489 -15.59 -29.36 24.27
CA ASP A 489 -16.82 -29.86 24.89
C ASP A 489 -17.92 -30.27 23.89
N SER A 490 -17.73 -30.05 22.57
CA SER A 490 -18.71 -30.43 21.55
C SER A 490 -18.61 -31.90 21.09
N GLU A 491 -17.51 -32.61 21.37
CA GLU A 491 -17.41 -34.05 21.10
C GLU A 491 -18.14 -34.92 22.14
N ASN A 492 -18.43 -34.39 23.34
CA ASN A 492 -19.09 -35.16 24.40
C ASN A 492 -20.63 -35.13 24.38
N LEU A 493 -21.25 -34.37 23.46
CA LEU A 493 -22.71 -34.26 23.36
C LEU A 493 -23.34 -35.14 22.27
N VAL A 494 -22.53 -35.87 21.50
CA VAL A 494 -23.02 -36.77 20.43
C VAL A 494 -22.89 -38.26 20.80
N ALA A 495 -22.34 -38.57 21.98
CA ALA A 495 -22.18 -39.95 22.47
C ALA A 495 -23.33 -40.44 23.39
N GLU A 496 -24.35 -39.61 23.65
CA GLU A 496 -25.58 -40.02 24.38
C GLU A 496 -26.84 -39.61 23.60
N MET A 497 -27.12 -40.27 22.47
CA MET A 497 -28.47 -40.44 21.93
C MET A 497 -28.62 -41.80 21.26
#